data_AF-A0A519SW32-F1
#
_entry.id   AF-A0A519SW32-F1
#
_cell.length_a   1.000
_cell.length_b   1.000
_cell.length_c   1.000
_cell.angle_alpha   90.00
_cell.angle_beta   90.00
_cell.angle_gamma   90.00
#
_symmetry.space_group_name_H-M   'P 1'
#
loop_
_entity.id
_entity.type
_entity.pdbx_description
1 polymer ?
#
loop_
_entity_poly.entity_id
_entity_poly.type
_entity_poly.pdbx_seq_one_letter_code
_entity_poly.pdbx_strand_id
1 'polypeptide(L)'
;MNAQTVKEIKNKRGELKMKVVQGTNRNVKKGIDFDTINDLYQELLEKYKPEDLTIIAKPLDGNFITLKSAGYAGDTLKYADESYYSSLPKQIKDSLQGKYYSIQITVKL
;
A
#
# COMPACT_ATOMS: atom_id res chain seq x y z
N MET A 1 -1.23 8.70 -10.98
CA MET A 1 -2.24 7.78 -10.40
C MET A 1 -3.51 8.58 -10.13
N ASN A 2 -4.71 8.03 -10.36
CA ASN A 2 -5.93 8.63 -9.82
C ASN A 2 -6.29 7.86 -8.54
N ALA A 3 -6.06 8.48 -7.38
CA ALA A 3 -6.51 7.96 -6.10
C ALA A 3 -7.89 8.54 -5.81
N GLN A 4 -8.88 7.67 -5.54
CA GLN A 4 -10.21 8.08 -5.12
C GLN A 4 -10.52 7.49 -3.75
N THR A 5 -11.16 8.27 -2.89
CA THR A 5 -11.74 7.71 -1.66
C THR A 5 -12.97 6.92 -2.05
N VAL A 6 -12.97 5.62 -1.78
CA VAL A 6 -14.02 4.69 -2.23
C VAL A 6 -14.97 4.36 -1.09
N LYS A 7 -14.51 4.43 0.17
CA LYS A 7 -15.36 4.12 1.32
C LYS A 7 -14.94 4.89 2.56
N GLU A 8 -15.93 5.40 3.28
CA GLU A 8 -15.79 5.94 4.62
C GLU A 8 -16.72 5.17 5.55
N ILE A 9 -16.20 4.70 6.68
CA ILE A 9 -16.98 3.98 7.69
C ILE A 9 -16.98 4.80 8.96
N LYS A 10 -18.16 5.15 9.45
CA LYS A 10 -18.36 5.94 10.66
C LYS A 10 -18.81 5.06 11.83
N ASN A 11 -18.53 5.47 13.06
CA ASN A 11 -19.07 4.84 14.26
C ASN A 11 -20.52 5.27 14.53
N LYS A 12 -21.15 4.72 15.57
CA LYS A 12 -22.54 5.05 15.95
C LYS A 12 -22.74 6.52 16.35
N ARG A 13 -21.67 7.27 16.62
CA ARG A 13 -21.67 8.70 16.95
C ARG A 13 -21.39 9.60 15.74
N GLY A 14 -21.21 9.02 14.54
CA GLY A 14 -20.94 9.75 13.31
C GLY A 14 -19.46 10.08 13.07
N GLU A 15 -18.55 9.63 13.93
CA GLU A 15 -17.11 9.86 13.79
C GLU A 15 -16.51 8.88 12.77
N LEU A 16 -15.61 9.36 11.93
CA LEU A 16 -14.90 8.54 10.94
C LEU A 16 -14.00 7.52 11.67
N LYS A 17 -14.23 6.23 11.41
CA LYS A 17 -13.50 5.10 11.99
C LYS A 17 -12.56 4.43 10.99
N MET A 18 -12.92 4.44 9.70
CA MET A 18 -12.04 3.95 8.63
C MET A 18 -12.24 4.72 7.34
N LYS A 19 -11.15 4.89 6.60
CA LYS A 19 -11.14 5.44 5.24
C LYS A 19 -10.44 4.47 4.29
N VAL A 20 -11.08 4.16 3.17
CA VAL A 20 -10.51 3.31 2.11
C VAL A 20 -10.26 4.18 0.88
N VAL A 21 -9.00 4.25 0.47
CA VAL A 21 -8.54 4.92 -0.74
C VAL A 21 -8.12 3.87 -1.74
N GLN A 22 -8.60 3.97 -2.98
CA GLN A 22 -8.20 3.08 -4.06
C GLN A 22 -7.50 3.89 -5.14
N GLY A 23 -6.31 3.44 -5.51
CA GLY A 23 -5.55 3.94 -6.64
C GLY A 23 -5.59 2.91 -7.76
N THR A 24 -6.05 3.30 -8.95
CA THR A 24 -5.95 2.48 -10.16
C THR A 24 -5.11 3.20 -11.19
N ASN A 25 -4.23 2.46 -11.86
CA ASN A 25 -3.53 3.01 -13.01
C ASN A 25 -4.42 2.88 -14.25
N ARG A 26 -4.69 4.01 -14.92
CA ARG A 26 -5.41 4.02 -16.21
C ARG A 26 -4.58 3.41 -17.34
N ASN A 27 -3.24 3.45 -17.24
CA ASN A 27 -2.35 2.83 -18.20
C ASN A 27 -1.80 1.51 -17.66
N VAL A 28 -2.56 0.43 -17.89
CA VAL A 28 -2.27 -0.94 -17.45
C VAL A 28 -0.84 -1.35 -17.80
N LYS A 29 -0.31 -0.95 -18.97
CA LYS A 29 1.02 -1.34 -19.43
C LYS A 29 2.18 -0.69 -18.65
N LYS A 30 1.93 0.41 -17.93
CA LYS A 30 2.97 1.10 -17.14
C LYS A 30 2.98 0.67 -15.68
N GLY A 31 1.84 0.23 -15.13
CA GLY A 31 1.67 -0.12 -13.71
C GLY A 31 2.08 0.98 -12.73
N ILE A 32 1.96 0.72 -11.44
CA ILE A 32 2.39 1.59 -10.35
C ILE A 32 3.65 0.94 -9.79
N ASP A 33 4.76 1.67 -9.75
CA ASP A 33 6.01 1.16 -9.21
C ASP A 33 5.94 1.12 -7.67
N PHE A 34 6.62 0.16 -7.05
CA PHE A 34 6.62 0.01 -5.59
C PHE A 34 7.10 1.27 -4.87
N ASP A 35 8.14 1.94 -5.40
CA ASP A 35 8.63 3.19 -4.86
C ASP A 35 7.52 4.25 -4.75
N THR A 36 6.65 4.36 -5.74
CA THR A 36 5.49 5.28 -5.69
C THR A 36 4.53 4.92 -4.55
N ILE A 37 4.33 3.63 -4.26
CA ILE A 37 3.48 3.17 -3.16
C ILE A 37 4.17 3.44 -1.82
N ASN A 38 5.49 3.26 -1.76
CA ASN A 38 6.28 3.54 -0.57
C ASN A 38 6.33 5.03 -0.25
N ASP A 39 6.51 5.90 -1.24
CA ASP A 39 6.46 7.36 -1.07
C ASP A 39 5.09 7.79 -0.51
N LEU A 40 4.00 7.27 -1.10
CA LEU A 40 2.65 7.50 -0.59
C LEU A 40 2.47 6.98 0.84
N TYR A 41 3.10 5.84 1.18
CA TYR A 41 3.08 5.32 2.54
C TYR A 41 3.83 6.25 3.52
N GLN A 42 4.99 6.78 3.14
CA GLN A 42 5.73 7.76 3.96
C GLN A 42 4.91 9.04 4.17
N GLU A 43 4.24 9.55 3.13
CA GLU A 43 3.34 10.70 3.27
C GLU A 43 2.17 10.44 4.24
N LEU A 44 1.68 9.20 4.29
CA LEU A 44 0.62 8.81 5.23
C LEU A 44 1.13 8.68 6.67
N LEU A 45 2.41 8.31 6.85
CA LEU A 45 3.04 8.23 8.17
C LEU A 45 3.20 9.59 8.86
N GLU A 46 3.19 10.70 8.10
CA GLU A 46 3.15 12.05 8.69
C GLU A 46 1.83 12.34 9.44
N LYS A 47 0.76 11.60 9.12
CA LYS A 47 -0.61 11.86 9.61
C LYS A 47 -1.19 10.73 10.42
N TYR A 48 -0.74 9.50 10.18
CA TYR A 48 -1.30 8.28 10.75
C TYR A 48 -0.19 7.38 11.27
N LYS A 49 -0.51 6.57 12.28
CA LYS A 49 0.46 5.62 12.79
C LYS A 49 0.63 4.43 11.83
N PRO A 50 1.82 3.81 11.75
CA PRO A 50 2.04 2.63 10.93
C PRO A 50 1.03 1.50 11.16
N GLU A 51 0.61 1.32 12.42
CA GLU A 51 -0.33 0.29 12.87
C GLU A 51 -1.77 0.48 12.39
N ASP A 52 -2.14 1.71 12.01
CA ASP A 52 -3.47 2.08 11.53
C ASP A 52 -3.60 1.91 10.00
N LEU A 53 -2.50 1.62 9.32
CA LEU A 53 -2.44 1.55 7.86
C LEU A 53 -2.40 0.10 7.39
N THR A 54 -3.25 -0.21 6.40
CA THR A 54 -3.21 -1.47 5.65
C THR A 54 -3.14 -1.15 4.17
N ILE A 55 -2.18 -1.75 3.47
CA ILE A 55 -1.97 -1.56 2.03
C ILE A 55 -2.00 -2.91 1.35
N ILE A 56 -2.94 -3.04 0.40
CA ILE A 56 -3.10 -4.21 -0.45
C ILE A 56 -2.86 -3.75 -1.89
N ALA A 57 -2.05 -4.48 -2.65
CA ALA A 57 -1.75 -4.19 -4.04
C ALA A 57 -2.08 -5.38 -4.93
N LYS A 58 -2.47 -5.12 -6.17
CA LYS A 58 -2.64 -6.15 -7.21
C LYS A 58 -1.51 -6.03 -8.22
N PRO A 59 -0.57 -6.99 -8.30
CA PRO A 59 0.40 -7.06 -9.39
C PRO A 59 -0.30 -7.17 -10.74
N LEU A 60 0.35 -6.75 -11.83
CA LEU A 60 -0.22 -6.84 -13.18
C LEU A 60 -0.64 -8.28 -13.56
N ASP A 61 0.15 -9.27 -13.16
CA ASP A 61 -0.03 -10.68 -13.56
C ASP A 61 -0.45 -11.59 -12.39
N GLY A 62 -0.98 -11.02 -11.30
CA GLY A 62 -1.09 -11.73 -10.03
C GLY A 62 -2.38 -11.51 -9.23
N ASN A 63 -2.47 -12.27 -8.16
CA ASN A 63 -3.48 -12.08 -7.11
C ASN A 63 -3.08 -10.93 -6.18
N PHE A 64 -4.06 -10.41 -5.44
CA PHE A 64 -3.82 -9.38 -4.44
C PHE A 64 -2.78 -9.83 -3.41
N ILE A 65 -1.84 -8.95 -3.08
CA ILE A 65 -0.83 -9.12 -2.04
C ILE A 65 -0.96 -8.02 -1.01
N THR A 66 -0.63 -8.33 0.25
CA THR A 66 -0.59 -7.33 1.33
C THR A 66 0.83 -6.80 1.45
N LEU A 67 1.00 -5.49 1.23
CA LEU A 67 2.28 -4.77 1.40
C LEU A 67 2.44 -4.20 2.83
N LYS A 68 1.31 -3.98 3.50
CA LYS A 68 1.24 -3.51 4.89
C LYS A 68 -0.01 -4.07 5.57
N SER A 69 0.15 -4.69 6.72
CA SER A 69 -0.96 -5.15 7.57
C SER A 69 -1.16 -4.22 8.77
N ALA A 70 -2.41 -4.09 9.22
CA ALA A 70 -2.72 -3.45 10.50
C ALA A 70 -1.92 -4.12 11.63
N GLY A 71 -1.34 -3.31 12.51
CA GLY A 71 -0.49 -3.77 13.63
C GLY A 71 0.98 -4.07 13.28
N TYR A 72 1.40 -3.95 12.02
CA TYR A 72 2.83 -3.93 11.73
C TYR A 72 3.39 -2.54 12.03
N ALA A 73 4.29 -2.43 13.00
CA ALA A 73 4.80 -1.14 13.49
C ALA A 73 5.96 -0.55 12.66
N GLY A 74 6.54 -1.28 11.70
CA GLY A 74 7.72 -0.79 10.99
C GLY A 74 7.40 0.32 9.99
N ASP A 75 8.36 1.21 9.80
CA ASP A 75 8.19 2.47 9.09
C ASP A 75 8.34 2.33 7.57
N THR A 76 8.68 1.15 7.07
CA THR A 76 8.80 0.84 5.64
C THR A 76 7.77 -0.20 5.23
N LEU A 77 7.30 -0.15 3.97
CA LEU A 77 6.48 -1.24 3.43
C LEU A 77 7.27 -2.54 3.43
N LYS A 78 6.63 -3.62 3.87
CA LYS A 78 7.25 -4.94 3.89
C LYS A 78 6.95 -5.69 2.60
N TYR A 79 7.95 -6.45 2.15
CA TYR A 79 7.69 -7.63 1.34
C TYR A 79 7.02 -8.72 2.15
N ALA A 80 6.36 -9.65 1.45
CA ALA A 80 5.87 -10.89 2.05
C ALA A 80 6.99 -11.81 2.61
N ASP A 81 8.29 -11.48 2.46
CA ASP A 81 9.40 -12.33 2.95
C ASP A 81 10.71 -11.54 3.18
N GLU A 82 10.80 -10.73 4.24
CA GLU A 82 12.00 -9.92 4.55
C GLU A 82 13.32 -10.70 4.61
N SER A 83 13.28 -12.00 4.98
CA SER A 83 14.47 -12.85 5.08
C SER A 83 15.17 -13.02 3.74
N TYR A 84 14.42 -13.33 2.69
CA TYR A 84 15.00 -13.61 1.37
C TYR A 84 15.55 -12.34 0.70
N TYR A 85 14.82 -11.22 0.82
CA TYR A 85 15.14 -10.00 0.07
C TYR A 85 16.20 -9.13 0.76
N SER A 86 16.38 -9.19 2.08
CA SER A 86 17.35 -8.33 2.78
C SER A 86 18.76 -8.37 2.16
N SER A 87 19.20 -9.54 1.70
CA SER A 87 20.50 -9.79 1.06
C SER A 87 20.64 -9.29 -0.39
N LEU A 88 19.55 -8.90 -1.06
CA LEU A 88 19.57 -8.57 -2.48
C LEU A 88 19.95 -7.10 -2.77
N PRO A 89 20.66 -6.82 -3.88
CA PRO A 89 20.89 -5.46 -4.37
C PRO A 89 19.58 -4.72 -4.68
N LYS A 90 19.57 -3.39 -4.50
CA LYS A 90 18.38 -2.53 -4.72
C LYS A 90 17.73 -2.76 -6.09
N GLN A 91 18.50 -2.75 -7.17
CA GLN A 91 17.97 -2.98 -8.53
C GLN A 91 17.26 -4.32 -8.71
N ILE A 92 17.72 -5.37 -8.01
CA ILE A 92 17.07 -6.69 -8.05
C ILE A 92 15.78 -6.66 -7.23
N LYS A 93 15.78 -5.98 -6.07
CA LYS A 93 14.56 -5.74 -5.28
C LYS A 93 13.52 -4.99 -6.10
N ASP A 94 13.90 -3.89 -6.74
CA ASP A 94 13.00 -3.07 -7.56
C ASP A 94 12.41 -3.89 -8.72
N SER A 95 13.21 -4.74 -9.36
CA SER A 95 12.75 -5.65 -10.42
C SER A 95 11.82 -6.75 -9.90
N LEU A 96 12.02 -7.24 -8.67
CA LEU A 96 11.17 -8.25 -8.05
C LEU A 96 9.89 -7.65 -7.49
N GLN A 97 9.88 -6.36 -7.15
CA GLN A 97 8.72 -5.66 -6.59
C GLN A 97 7.68 -5.41 -7.69
N GLY A 98 8.15 -5.38 -8.93
CA GLY A 98 7.30 -5.35 -10.10
C GLY A 98 6.42 -4.11 -10.16
N LYS A 99 5.42 -4.20 -11.02
CA LYS A 99 4.48 -3.13 -11.31
C LYS A 99 3.08 -3.56 -10.87
N TYR A 100 2.39 -2.68 -10.16
CA TYR A 100 1.05 -2.94 -9.64
C TYR A 100 -0.02 -2.32 -10.53
N TYR A 101 -1.07 -3.09 -10.83
CA TYR A 101 -2.25 -2.61 -11.52
C TYR A 101 -3.06 -1.63 -10.65
N SER A 102 -3.26 -2.01 -9.38
CA SER A 102 -4.06 -1.25 -8.43
C SER A 102 -3.53 -1.39 -7.01
N ILE A 103 -3.86 -0.39 -6.19
CA ILE A 103 -3.60 -0.37 -4.76
C ILE A 103 -4.87 0.01 -4.00
N GLN A 104 -5.02 -0.56 -2.81
CA GLN A 104 -6.05 -0.21 -1.85
C GLN A 104 -5.37 0.07 -0.51
N ILE A 105 -5.58 1.28 0.00
CA ILE A 105 -5.08 1.74 1.28
C ILE A 105 -6.27 1.89 2.21
N THR A 106 -6.20 1.22 3.35
CA THR A 106 -7.18 1.37 4.43
C THR A 106 -6.50 2.05 5.61
N VAL A 107 -7.08 3.15 6.06
CA VAL A 107 -6.65 3.92 7.22
C VAL A 107 -7.69 3.72 8.31
N LYS A 108 -7.27 3.23 9.47
CA LYS A 108 -8.08 3.19 10.68
C LYS A 108 -7.93 4.54 11.41
N LEU A 109 -9.04 5.10 11.87
CA LEU A 109 -9.13 6.41 12.52
C LEU A 109 -9.73 6.26 13.93
#